data_AF-A0A933LG94-F1
#
_entry.id   AF-A0A933LG94-F1
#
_cell.length_a   1.000
_cell.length_b   1.000
_cell.length_c   1.000
_cell.angle_alpha   90.00
_cell.angle_beta   90.00
_cell.angle_gamma   90.00
#
_symmetry.space_group_name_H-M   'P 1'
#
loop_
_entity.id
_entity.type
_entity.pdbx_description
1 polymer ?
#
loop_
_entity_poly.entity_id
_entity_poly.type
_entity_poly.pdbx_seq_one_letter_code
_entity_poly.pdbx_strand_id
1 'polypeptide(L)'
;MADEIVKMRRGRTRVILATTAVLLLGACAQNRSGFVQMPADVLDDKIQGGLIGQILGNLNGLPHENKYIHEPGEVRQYVPSLPEGARTDDDTDIEWVYIIEMQRSGEVFLPPERIVELWRAHISDRIWCANRYARGLMELGIEPPLTGRIALNPWSDLNLNTAAIVGSLLYGRGDFVETIRLAFNFGWDADCNAATAGCIVGVMKGRRWIDAQGWQIKDLYRNTCRPGLPTDETITRYGQRLADVARTVILKNGGEEIATTDGRAFRIRTQPAANVEPLPRPLDRLGELRREWLPRLERDLAGGPTDRARAAYMALCLDEAPNLSARNPQEWQAACESFRAYPDVIKNMTKVETPRGQVLRDRAQSIGLLPNR
;
A
#
# COMPACT_ATOMS: atom_id res chain seq x y z
N MET A 1 1.66 -47.12 -8.01
CA MET A 1 0.42 -46.67 -7.32
C MET A 1 0.26 -45.14 -7.35
N ALA A 2 0.85 -44.46 -8.34
CA ALA A 2 0.64 -43.03 -8.63
C ALA A 2 0.10 -42.79 -10.07
N ASP A 3 -0.10 -43.85 -10.86
CA ASP A 3 -0.52 -43.78 -12.27
C ASP A 3 -1.99 -44.18 -12.52
N GLU A 4 -2.78 -44.49 -11.48
CA GLU A 4 -4.18 -44.91 -11.63
C GLU A 4 -5.22 -43.81 -11.35
N ILE A 5 -4.84 -42.64 -10.85
CA ILE A 5 -5.79 -41.55 -10.56
C ILE A 5 -6.07 -40.66 -11.78
N VAL A 6 -5.21 -40.71 -12.82
CA VAL A 6 -5.31 -39.85 -14.02
C VAL A 6 -6.20 -40.45 -15.13
N LYS A 7 -6.68 -41.70 -14.99
CA LYS A 7 -7.45 -42.39 -16.05
C LYS A 7 -8.96 -42.57 -15.81
N MET A 8 -9.50 -42.19 -14.66
CA MET A 8 -10.96 -42.23 -14.43
C MET A 8 -11.56 -40.83 -14.33
N ARG A 9 -11.88 -40.21 -15.49
CA ARG A 9 -13.01 -39.27 -15.67
C ARG A 9 -13.13 -38.68 -17.09
N ARG A 10 -12.65 -39.41 -18.11
CA ARG A 10 -13.07 -39.19 -19.51
C ARG A 10 -14.28 -40.07 -19.80
N GLY A 11 -15.50 -39.56 -19.57
CA GLY A 11 -16.71 -40.30 -19.89
C GLY A 11 -18.01 -39.64 -19.44
N ARG A 12 -18.54 -38.76 -20.31
CA ARG A 12 -19.97 -38.49 -20.54
C ARG A 12 -20.83 -38.06 -19.34
N THR A 13 -20.98 -36.75 -19.17
CA THR A 13 -22.30 -36.16 -18.87
C THR A 13 -22.46 -34.88 -19.70
N ARG A 14 -23.20 -34.97 -20.81
CA ARG A 14 -23.75 -33.80 -21.49
C ARG A 14 -24.87 -33.27 -20.61
N VAL A 15 -24.60 -32.25 -19.80
CA VAL A 15 -25.65 -31.43 -19.18
C VAL A 15 -25.87 -30.24 -20.09
N ILE A 16 -27.11 -30.11 -20.54
CA ILE A 16 -27.63 -28.98 -21.31
C ILE A 16 -27.60 -27.76 -20.37
N LEU A 17 -26.61 -26.89 -20.52
CA LEU A 17 -26.67 -25.52 -19.99
C LEU A 17 -27.20 -24.61 -21.10
N ALA A 18 -28.51 -24.54 -21.18
CA ALA A 18 -29.19 -23.52 -21.95
C ALA A 18 -29.24 -22.21 -21.14
N THR A 19 -28.73 -21.15 -21.76
CA THR A 19 -29.21 -19.75 -21.63
C THR A 19 -29.31 -19.14 -20.22
N THR A 20 -28.20 -18.59 -19.73
CA THR A 20 -28.20 -17.29 -19.01
C THR A 20 -26.82 -16.61 -19.10
N ALA A 21 -26.36 -16.38 -20.34
CA ALA A 21 -25.14 -15.60 -20.63
C ALA A 21 -25.47 -14.39 -21.52
N VAL A 22 -26.61 -13.74 -21.25
CA VAL A 22 -27.04 -12.52 -21.91
C VAL A 22 -27.27 -11.51 -20.81
N LEU A 23 -26.24 -10.71 -20.49
CA LEU A 23 -26.33 -9.33 -19.97
C LEU A 23 -24.98 -8.69 -19.53
N LEU A 24 -23.81 -9.32 -19.74
CA LEU A 24 -22.52 -8.68 -19.43
C LEU A 24 -21.49 -8.63 -20.58
N LEU A 25 -21.90 -8.95 -21.82
CA LEU A 25 -21.05 -8.78 -23.02
C LEU A 25 -21.39 -7.53 -23.84
N GLY A 26 -22.21 -6.62 -23.28
CA GLY A 26 -22.70 -5.41 -23.95
C GLY A 26 -21.90 -4.13 -23.74
N ALA A 27 -20.64 -4.19 -23.28
CA ALA A 27 -19.80 -2.99 -23.10
C ALA A 27 -18.32 -3.17 -23.49
N CYS A 28 -17.96 -4.29 -24.14
CA CYS A 28 -16.63 -4.47 -24.74
C CYS A 28 -16.73 -4.54 -26.26
N ALA A 29 -17.44 -3.59 -26.87
CA ALA A 29 -16.99 -3.12 -28.17
C ALA A 29 -15.63 -2.46 -27.90
N GLN A 30 -14.54 -3.09 -28.35
CA GLN A 30 -13.22 -2.45 -28.39
C GLN A 30 -13.37 -1.15 -29.16
N ASN A 31 -13.52 -0.04 -28.43
CA ASN A 31 -13.55 1.27 -29.01
C ASN A 31 -12.19 1.46 -29.68
N ARG A 32 -12.21 1.53 -31.02
CA ARG A 32 -11.05 1.93 -31.84
C ARG A 32 -10.70 3.40 -31.66
N SER A 33 -11.51 4.15 -30.90
CA SER A 33 -11.15 5.46 -30.37
C SER A 33 -10.31 5.23 -29.12
N GLY A 34 -9.16 5.90 -28.98
CA GLY A 34 -8.30 5.83 -27.79
C GLY A 34 -8.94 6.38 -26.50
N PHE A 35 -10.25 6.23 -26.32
CA PHE A 35 -11.07 6.71 -25.23
C PHE A 35 -12.19 5.72 -24.88
N VAL A 36 -12.49 5.62 -23.59
CA VAL A 36 -13.68 4.97 -23.04
C VAL A 36 -14.62 6.04 -22.49
N GLN A 37 -15.93 5.88 -22.72
CA GLN A 37 -16.93 6.73 -22.10
C GLN A 37 -17.48 6.03 -20.85
N MET A 38 -17.47 6.72 -19.71
CA MET A 38 -17.94 6.19 -18.43
C MET A 38 -18.94 7.18 -17.81
N PRO A 39 -20.20 6.78 -17.56
CA PRO A 39 -21.15 7.60 -16.80
C PRO A 39 -20.57 8.00 -15.44
N ALA A 40 -20.78 9.25 -15.02
CA ALA A 40 -20.20 9.76 -13.78
C ALA A 40 -20.72 9.00 -12.55
N ASP A 41 -22.00 8.65 -12.53
CA ASP A 41 -22.62 7.87 -11.46
C ASP A 41 -22.06 6.43 -11.36
N VAL A 42 -21.62 5.86 -12.49
CA VAL A 42 -20.93 4.57 -12.52
C VAL A 42 -19.53 4.72 -11.96
N LEU A 43 -18.78 5.75 -12.36
CA LEU A 43 -17.45 6.01 -11.81
C LEU A 43 -17.52 6.21 -10.28
N ASP A 44 -18.45 7.05 -9.81
CA ASP A 44 -18.65 7.33 -8.39
C ASP A 44 -19.01 6.05 -7.62
N ASP A 45 -19.92 5.22 -8.15
CA ASP A 45 -20.30 3.94 -7.55
C ASP A 45 -19.12 2.97 -7.42
N LYS A 46 -18.22 2.93 -8.42
CA LYS A 46 -17.04 2.06 -8.42
C LYS A 46 -15.99 2.55 -7.42
N ILE A 47 -15.74 3.87 -7.37
CA ILE A 47 -14.82 4.48 -6.39
C ILE A 47 -15.32 4.27 -4.96
N GLN A 48 -16.60 4.57 -4.72
CA GLN A 48 -17.24 4.37 -3.41
C GLN A 48 -17.22 2.89 -3.01
N GLY A 49 -17.44 1.98 -3.97
CA GLY A 49 -17.37 0.54 -3.77
C GLY A 49 -15.97 0.06 -3.36
N GLY A 50 -14.94 0.61 -4.00
CA GLY A 50 -13.54 0.37 -3.62
C GLY A 50 -13.24 0.82 -2.20
N LEU A 51 -13.59 2.07 -1.86
CA LEU A 51 -13.36 2.62 -0.52
C LEU A 51 -14.06 1.81 0.58
N ILE A 52 -15.37 1.56 0.46
CA ILE A 52 -16.07 0.79 1.50
C ILE A 52 -15.57 -0.66 1.54
N GLY A 53 -15.17 -1.23 0.39
CA GLY A 53 -14.58 -2.56 0.31
C GLY A 53 -13.26 -2.64 1.07
N GLN A 54 -12.41 -1.62 0.93
CA GLN A 54 -11.15 -1.48 1.66
C GLN A 54 -11.39 -1.33 3.16
N ILE A 55 -12.30 -0.44 3.57
CA ILE A 55 -12.62 -0.19 4.98
C ILE A 55 -13.20 -1.45 5.64
N LEU A 56 -14.10 -2.17 4.97
CA LEU A 56 -14.64 -3.43 5.47
C LEU A 56 -13.56 -4.50 5.61
N GLY A 57 -12.66 -4.59 4.62
CA GLY A 57 -11.52 -5.50 4.65
C GLY A 57 -10.59 -5.23 5.82
N ASN A 58 -10.16 -3.97 5.98
CA ASN A 58 -9.32 -3.53 7.10
C ASN A 58 -10.01 -3.81 8.44
N LEU A 59 -11.11 -3.11 8.73
CA LEU A 59 -11.62 -3.04 10.10
C LEU A 59 -12.20 -4.38 10.60
N ASN A 60 -12.67 -5.25 9.69
CA ASN A 60 -13.08 -6.61 10.04
C ASN A 60 -11.91 -7.59 10.04
N GLY A 61 -10.79 -7.23 9.40
CA GLY A 61 -9.53 -7.98 9.40
C GLY A 61 -8.69 -7.77 10.65
N LEU A 62 -8.80 -6.61 11.32
CA LEU A 62 -8.02 -6.28 12.52
C LEU A 62 -8.01 -7.40 13.60
N PRO A 63 -9.13 -8.09 13.92
CA PRO A 63 -9.11 -9.20 14.87
C PRO A 63 -8.29 -10.44 14.44
N HIS A 64 -7.88 -10.49 13.17
CA HIS A 64 -7.12 -11.56 12.56
C HIS A 64 -5.65 -11.19 12.31
N GLU A 65 -5.29 -9.92 12.42
CA GLU A 65 -3.92 -9.43 12.26
C GLU A 65 -2.97 -10.18 13.20
N ASN A 66 -1.87 -10.67 12.63
CA ASN A 66 -0.78 -11.42 13.27
C ASN A 66 -1.20 -12.68 14.06
N LYS A 67 -2.44 -13.18 13.86
CA LYS A 67 -2.96 -14.36 14.57
C LYS A 67 -2.56 -15.69 13.95
N TYR A 68 -2.36 -15.71 12.64
CA TYR A 68 -2.11 -16.91 11.84
C TYR A 68 -0.78 -16.75 11.10
N ILE A 69 0.32 -17.22 11.70
CA ILE A 69 1.68 -17.04 11.16
C ILE A 69 2.21 -18.34 10.55
N HIS A 70 2.12 -19.43 11.30
CA HIS A 70 2.65 -20.75 10.90
C HIS A 70 1.58 -21.67 10.31
N GLU A 71 0.31 -21.41 10.62
CA GLU A 71 -0.84 -22.19 10.18
C GLU A 71 -1.91 -21.21 9.69
N PRO A 72 -2.71 -21.59 8.68
CA PRO A 72 -3.80 -20.74 8.19
C PRO A 72 -4.90 -20.59 9.25
N GLY A 73 -5.65 -19.49 9.14
CA GLY A 73 -6.83 -19.28 9.96
C GLY A 73 -7.97 -20.24 9.65
N GLU A 74 -8.89 -20.36 10.61
CA GLU A 74 -10.08 -21.22 10.53
C GLU A 74 -11.39 -20.44 10.48
N VAL A 75 -11.38 -19.21 9.97
CA VAL A 75 -12.60 -18.40 9.82
C VAL A 75 -13.51 -19.04 8.78
N ARG A 76 -14.60 -19.69 9.23
CA ARG A 76 -15.55 -20.39 8.36
C ARG A 76 -16.69 -19.52 7.86
N GLN A 77 -17.09 -18.54 8.66
CA GLN A 77 -18.19 -17.62 8.35
C GLN A 77 -17.72 -16.20 8.60
N TYR A 78 -18.11 -15.31 7.70
CA TYR A 78 -17.84 -13.89 7.78
C TYR A 78 -19.06 -13.16 7.25
N VAL A 79 -19.52 -12.16 8.00
CA VAL A 79 -20.56 -11.23 7.57
C VAL A 79 -19.96 -9.83 7.70
N PRO A 80 -19.78 -9.09 6.59
CA PRO A 80 -19.26 -7.73 6.67
C PRO A 80 -20.16 -6.86 7.53
N SER A 81 -19.55 -6.06 8.42
CA SER A 81 -20.30 -5.13 9.26
C SER A 81 -19.43 -3.97 9.74
N LEU A 82 -20.03 -2.80 9.96
CA LEU A 82 -19.48 -1.60 10.58
C LEU A 82 -20.57 -0.92 11.42
N PRO A 83 -21.08 -1.58 12.49
CA PRO A 83 -22.20 -1.04 13.27
C PRO A 83 -21.86 0.31 13.91
N GLU A 84 -20.59 0.49 14.30
CA GLU A 84 -20.10 1.73 14.88
C GLU A 84 -19.57 2.73 13.84
N GLY A 85 -19.57 2.36 12.56
CA GLY A 85 -18.93 3.10 11.48
C GLY A 85 -17.41 2.86 11.42
N ALA A 86 -16.78 3.52 10.45
CA ALA A 86 -15.35 3.44 10.18
C ALA A 86 -14.54 4.36 11.11
N ARG A 87 -13.24 4.12 11.16
CA ARG A 87 -12.26 4.96 11.86
C ARG A 87 -10.92 4.90 11.14
N THR A 88 -10.06 5.87 11.44
CA THR A 88 -8.67 5.88 10.97
C THR A 88 -7.88 4.66 11.46
N ASP A 89 -7.13 4.10 10.53
CA ASP A 89 -6.22 2.97 10.68
C ASP A 89 -5.21 3.03 9.52
N ASP A 90 -3.94 2.63 9.71
CA ASP A 90 -2.87 3.00 8.77
C ASP A 90 -2.95 2.35 7.38
N ASP A 91 -3.75 1.30 7.23
CA ASP A 91 -4.10 0.70 5.93
C ASP A 91 -5.13 1.49 5.12
N THR A 92 -5.81 2.48 5.72
CA THR A 92 -6.92 3.23 5.10
C THR A 92 -6.87 4.74 5.27
N ASP A 93 -5.94 5.27 6.06
CA ASP A 93 -5.89 6.69 6.40
C ASP A 93 -4.65 7.44 5.91
N ILE A 94 -3.61 6.73 5.45
CA ILE A 94 -2.41 7.37 4.88
C ILE A 94 -2.80 8.06 3.57
N GLU A 95 -3.58 7.39 2.73
CA GLU A 95 -4.10 7.97 1.50
C GLU A 95 -5.07 9.12 1.76
N TRP A 96 -5.78 9.10 2.89
CA TRP A 96 -6.71 10.18 3.24
C TRP A 96 -6.00 11.52 3.39
N VAL A 97 -4.80 11.53 3.99
CA VAL A 97 -3.93 12.71 4.08
C VAL A 97 -3.63 13.27 2.70
N TYR A 98 -3.26 12.40 1.75
CA TYR A 98 -2.96 12.82 0.39
C TYR A 98 -4.21 13.31 -0.34
N ILE A 99 -5.35 12.63 -0.20
CA ILE A 99 -6.61 13.00 -0.85
C ILE A 99 -7.03 14.41 -0.42
N ILE A 100 -6.92 14.73 0.88
CA ILE A 100 -7.22 16.07 1.37
C ILE A 100 -6.25 17.11 0.81
N GLU A 101 -4.96 16.82 0.72
CA GLU A 101 -3.98 17.73 0.12
C GLU A 101 -4.25 17.93 -1.38
N MET A 102 -4.51 16.86 -2.12
CA MET A 102 -4.79 16.91 -3.56
C MET A 102 -6.04 17.73 -3.84
N GLN A 103 -7.09 17.60 -3.02
CA GLN A 103 -8.28 18.44 -3.12
C GLN A 103 -8.00 19.92 -2.81
N ARG A 104 -7.19 20.20 -1.80
CA ARG A 104 -6.87 21.59 -1.39
C ARG A 104 -5.98 22.31 -2.39
N SER A 105 -4.97 21.62 -2.92
CA SER A 105 -3.97 22.18 -3.84
C SER A 105 -4.38 22.10 -5.31
N GLY A 106 -5.25 21.15 -5.68
CA GLY A 106 -5.52 20.79 -7.07
C GLY A 106 -4.38 19.98 -7.72
N GLU A 107 -3.32 19.65 -6.97
CA GLU A 107 -2.18 18.87 -7.45
C GLU A 107 -2.34 17.39 -7.12
N VAL A 108 -2.31 16.53 -8.16
CA VAL A 108 -2.52 15.08 -8.03
C VAL A 108 -1.23 14.28 -7.93
N PHE A 109 -0.09 14.91 -8.22
CA PHE A 109 1.24 14.34 -8.01
C PHE A 109 1.97 15.19 -6.97
N LEU A 110 1.97 14.73 -5.72
CA LEU A 110 2.61 15.42 -4.61
C LEU A 110 4.12 15.16 -4.66
N PRO A 111 4.97 16.20 -4.61
CA PRO A 111 6.41 16.02 -4.64
C PRO A 111 6.90 15.42 -3.30
N PRO A 112 8.04 14.70 -3.27
CA PRO A 112 8.54 14.02 -2.09
C PRO A 112 8.65 14.89 -0.83
N GLU A 113 9.14 16.11 -0.96
CA GLU A 113 9.26 17.08 0.12
C GLU A 113 7.89 17.40 0.74
N ARG A 114 6.86 17.51 -0.09
CA ARG A 114 5.48 17.75 0.38
C ARG A 114 4.93 16.53 1.09
N ILE A 115 5.23 15.32 0.61
CA ILE A 115 4.85 14.08 1.30
C ILE A 115 5.49 14.02 2.69
N VAL A 116 6.78 14.38 2.81
CA VAL A 116 7.46 14.44 4.11
C VAL A 116 6.76 15.42 5.03
N GLU A 117 6.47 16.65 4.57
CA GLU A 117 5.75 17.65 5.38
C GLU A 117 4.39 17.13 5.88
N LEU A 118 3.61 16.49 5.00
CA LEU A 118 2.32 15.91 5.35
C LEU A 118 2.46 14.78 6.39
N TRP A 119 3.45 13.90 6.23
CA TRP A 119 3.72 12.85 7.21
C TRP A 119 4.13 13.43 8.57
N ARG A 120 4.97 14.48 8.58
CA ARG A 120 5.34 15.16 9.82
C ARG A 120 4.14 15.77 10.52
N ALA A 121 3.24 16.39 9.76
CA ALA A 121 2.08 17.10 10.28
C ALA A 121 0.95 16.18 10.74
N HIS A 122 0.72 15.07 10.02
CA HIS A 122 -0.51 14.30 10.12
C HIS A 122 -0.32 12.81 10.41
N ILE A 123 0.90 12.26 10.29
CA ILE A 123 1.18 10.82 10.42
C ILE A 123 2.34 10.62 11.40
N SER A 124 2.07 10.87 12.68
CA SER A 124 3.06 10.79 13.76
C SER A 124 2.85 9.63 14.73
N ASP A 125 1.63 9.09 14.81
CA ASP A 125 1.24 7.98 15.67
C ASP A 125 0.44 6.92 14.91
N ARG A 126 0.17 5.79 15.58
CA ARG A 126 -0.59 4.65 15.02
C ARG A 126 -0.17 4.31 13.59
N ILE A 127 1.13 4.09 13.48
CA ILE A 127 1.82 3.54 12.32
C ILE A 127 2.79 2.48 12.84
N TRP A 128 2.91 1.40 12.08
CA TRP A 128 3.66 0.22 12.47
C TRP A 128 4.73 -0.13 11.44
N CYS A 129 5.65 -1.02 11.83
CA CYS A 129 6.60 -1.69 10.96
C CYS A 129 7.17 -0.81 9.83
N ALA A 130 6.76 -1.05 8.59
CA ALA A 130 7.26 -0.36 7.40
C ALA A 130 6.95 1.15 7.41
N ASN A 131 5.74 1.54 7.79
CA ASN A 131 5.30 2.94 7.87
C ASN A 131 6.06 3.68 8.96
N ARG A 132 6.19 3.09 10.15
CA ARG A 132 6.98 3.65 11.24
C ARG A 132 8.45 3.81 10.86
N TYR A 133 9.02 2.83 10.16
CA TYR A 133 10.39 2.90 9.69
C TYR A 133 10.57 4.01 8.64
N ALA A 134 9.68 4.08 7.65
CA ALA A 134 9.67 5.13 6.63
C ALA A 134 9.60 6.54 7.27
N ARG A 135 8.75 6.73 8.28
CA ARG A 135 8.66 7.99 9.03
C ARG A 135 9.99 8.37 9.70
N GLY A 136 10.69 7.38 10.27
CA GLY A 136 12.03 7.59 10.84
C GLY A 136 13.11 7.92 9.79
N LEU A 137 13.04 7.30 8.61
CA LEU A 137 13.93 7.64 7.50
C LEU A 137 13.74 9.09 7.01
N MET A 138 12.52 9.61 7.04
CA MET A 138 12.26 11.02 6.73
C MET A 138 12.92 11.97 7.73
N GLU A 139 13.06 11.58 9.00
CA GLU A 139 13.80 12.37 10.01
C GLU A 139 15.31 12.38 9.76
N LEU A 140 15.83 11.35 9.08
CA LEU A 140 17.20 11.35 8.54
C LEU A 140 17.33 12.17 7.23
N GLY A 141 16.24 12.74 6.71
CA GLY A 141 16.25 13.43 5.42
C GLY A 141 16.35 12.48 4.22
N ILE A 142 15.87 11.24 4.36
CA ILE A 142 15.62 10.33 3.24
C ILE A 142 14.16 10.48 2.83
N GLU A 143 13.92 10.84 1.59
CA GLU A 143 12.58 11.19 1.09
C GLU A 143 11.96 10.04 0.29
N PRO A 144 10.62 9.96 0.19
CA PRO A 144 9.96 9.05 -0.75
C PRO A 144 10.45 9.27 -2.20
N PRO A 145 10.48 8.22 -3.04
CA PRO A 145 10.10 6.85 -2.75
C PRO A 145 11.23 6.03 -2.08
N LEU A 146 12.38 6.63 -1.74
CA LEU A 146 13.52 5.90 -1.15
C LEU A 146 13.19 5.27 0.20
N THR A 147 12.32 5.91 0.98
CA THR A 147 11.84 5.39 2.28
C THR A 147 11.08 4.06 2.20
N GLY A 148 10.57 3.70 1.01
CA GLY A 148 9.92 2.42 0.74
C GLY A 148 10.81 1.39 0.04
N ARG A 149 12.07 1.71 -0.28
CA ARG A 149 12.97 0.76 -0.95
C ARG A 149 13.48 -0.27 0.03
N ILE A 150 13.38 -1.56 -0.31
CA ILE A 150 13.86 -2.68 0.52
C ILE A 150 15.35 -2.57 0.92
N ALA A 151 16.16 -1.90 0.08
CA ALA A 151 17.56 -1.62 0.38
C ALA A 151 17.75 -0.72 1.62
N LEU A 152 16.81 0.21 1.83
CA LEU A 152 16.84 1.23 2.88
C LEU A 152 15.75 1.02 3.94
N ASN A 153 14.76 0.17 3.70
CA ASN A 153 13.71 -0.14 4.65
C ASN A 153 13.56 -1.67 4.74
N PRO A 154 14.17 -2.31 5.74
CA PRO A 154 14.15 -3.77 5.87
C PRO A 154 12.76 -4.34 6.22
N TRP A 155 11.79 -3.48 6.56
CA TRP A 155 10.38 -3.85 6.77
C TRP A 155 9.56 -3.82 5.47
N SER A 156 10.07 -3.24 4.38
CA SER A 156 9.36 -3.17 3.09
C SER A 156 9.44 -4.48 2.29
N ASP A 157 9.58 -5.63 2.96
CA ASP A 157 9.52 -6.94 2.32
C ASP A 157 8.05 -7.36 2.17
N LEU A 158 7.51 -7.23 0.95
CA LEU A 158 6.08 -7.32 0.65
C LEU A 158 5.64 -8.71 0.14
N ASN A 159 6.53 -9.70 0.13
CA ASN A 159 6.32 -10.93 -0.63
C ASN A 159 5.15 -11.80 -0.10
N LEU A 160 4.98 -11.90 1.21
CA LEU A 160 3.93 -12.75 1.81
C LEU A 160 2.54 -12.11 1.69
N ASN A 161 2.40 -10.82 2.04
CA ASN A 161 1.14 -10.08 1.90
C ASN A 161 0.66 -10.10 0.45
N THR A 162 1.55 -9.82 -0.50
CA THR A 162 1.22 -9.88 -1.93
C THR A 162 0.72 -11.27 -2.35
N ALA A 163 1.36 -12.34 -1.88
CA ALA A 163 0.92 -13.71 -2.17
C ALA A 163 -0.45 -14.02 -1.54
N ALA A 164 -0.72 -13.56 -0.32
CA ALA A 164 -2.00 -13.70 0.35
C ALA A 164 -3.13 -12.96 -0.41
N ILE A 165 -2.88 -11.73 -0.85
CA ILE A 165 -3.81 -10.93 -1.66
C ILE A 165 -4.11 -11.62 -3.00
N VAL A 166 -3.07 -12.08 -3.71
CA VAL A 166 -3.26 -12.80 -4.98
C VAL A 166 -4.03 -14.10 -4.75
N GLY A 167 -3.69 -14.85 -3.70
CA GLY A 167 -4.40 -16.07 -3.31
C GLY A 167 -5.88 -15.80 -3.03
N SER A 168 -6.18 -14.77 -2.24
CA SER A 168 -7.56 -14.45 -1.85
C SER A 168 -8.42 -14.06 -3.05
N LEU A 169 -7.86 -13.28 -3.99
CA LEU A 169 -8.52 -12.92 -5.24
C LEU A 169 -8.75 -14.13 -6.15
N LEU A 170 -7.75 -15.00 -6.31
CA LEU A 170 -7.83 -16.18 -7.18
C LEU A 170 -8.86 -17.19 -6.68
N TYR A 171 -8.82 -17.51 -5.38
CA TYR A 171 -9.72 -18.51 -4.78
C TYR A 171 -11.09 -17.93 -4.42
N GLY A 172 -11.18 -16.63 -4.15
CA GLY A 172 -12.45 -15.93 -3.91
C GLY A 172 -13.26 -15.69 -5.18
N ARG A 173 -12.65 -15.71 -6.37
CA ARG A 173 -13.33 -15.73 -7.68
C ARG A 173 -14.36 -14.58 -7.88
N GLY A 174 -14.08 -13.42 -7.29
CA GLY A 174 -14.94 -12.25 -7.35
C GLY A 174 -16.16 -12.29 -6.41
N ASP A 175 -16.24 -13.27 -5.51
CA ASP A 175 -17.13 -13.23 -4.35
C ASP A 175 -16.49 -12.38 -3.24
N PHE A 176 -17.18 -11.33 -2.80
CA PHE A 176 -16.63 -10.35 -1.86
C PHE A 176 -16.38 -10.95 -0.47
N VAL A 177 -17.34 -11.72 0.04
CA VAL A 177 -17.28 -12.29 1.39
C VAL A 177 -16.21 -13.37 1.44
N GLU A 178 -16.19 -14.25 0.45
CA GLU A 178 -15.21 -15.33 0.37
C GLU A 178 -13.79 -14.78 0.17
N THR A 179 -13.61 -13.78 -0.69
CA THR A 179 -12.29 -13.14 -0.90
C THR A 179 -11.75 -12.57 0.41
N ILE A 180 -12.55 -11.82 1.16
CA ILE A 180 -12.11 -11.24 2.44
C ILE A 180 -11.87 -12.33 3.49
N ARG A 181 -12.76 -13.32 3.60
CA ARG A 181 -12.60 -14.46 4.52
C ARG A 181 -11.30 -15.23 4.25
N LEU A 182 -10.94 -15.42 2.99
CA LEU A 182 -9.68 -16.05 2.60
C LEU A 182 -8.48 -15.18 2.98
N ALA A 183 -8.55 -13.86 2.76
CA ALA A 183 -7.50 -12.94 3.20
C ALA A 183 -7.25 -13.03 4.71
N PHE A 184 -8.31 -13.13 5.53
CA PHE A 184 -8.17 -13.37 6.97
C PHE A 184 -7.44 -14.67 7.28
N ASN A 185 -7.77 -15.74 6.54
CA ASN A 185 -7.20 -17.07 6.79
C ASN A 185 -5.79 -17.26 6.25
N PHE A 186 -5.35 -16.46 5.28
CA PHE A 186 -3.92 -16.44 4.91
C PHE A 186 -3.04 -15.83 6.01
N GLY A 187 -3.63 -15.03 6.90
CA GLY A 187 -2.97 -14.59 8.12
C GLY A 187 -2.00 -13.44 7.93
N TRP A 188 -0.99 -13.38 8.80
CA TRP A 188 -0.01 -12.29 8.87
C TRP A 188 -0.72 -10.94 9.00
N ASP A 189 -0.45 -10.01 8.09
CA ASP A 189 -1.03 -8.68 8.01
C ASP A 189 -2.45 -8.74 7.41
N ALA A 190 -3.35 -9.44 8.11
CA ALA A 190 -4.60 -9.96 7.58
C ALA A 190 -5.60 -8.86 7.20
N ASP A 191 -5.65 -7.78 7.97
CA ASP A 191 -6.34 -6.53 7.69
C ASP A 191 -5.81 -5.84 6.44
N CYS A 192 -4.49 -5.63 6.31
CA CYS A 192 -3.90 -5.05 5.11
C CYS A 192 -4.22 -5.87 3.84
N ASN A 193 -4.09 -7.20 3.96
CA ASN A 193 -4.42 -8.15 2.89
C ASN A 193 -5.90 -8.06 2.50
N ALA A 194 -6.79 -8.04 3.49
CA ALA A 194 -8.23 -7.95 3.29
C ALA A 194 -8.66 -6.58 2.77
N ALA A 195 -8.03 -5.50 3.22
CA ALA A 195 -8.26 -4.14 2.76
C ALA A 195 -7.94 -4.03 1.26
N THR A 196 -6.77 -4.52 0.86
CA THR A 196 -6.34 -4.49 -0.55
C THR A 196 -7.25 -5.33 -1.43
N ALA A 197 -7.52 -6.59 -1.05
CA ALA A 197 -8.39 -7.47 -1.81
C ALA A 197 -9.85 -6.98 -1.85
N GLY A 198 -10.33 -6.46 -0.72
CA GLY A 198 -11.65 -5.86 -0.54
C GLY A 198 -11.84 -4.61 -1.39
N CYS A 199 -10.80 -3.77 -1.54
CA CYS A 199 -10.81 -2.64 -2.46
C CYS A 199 -11.01 -3.10 -3.90
N ILE A 200 -10.22 -4.07 -4.37
CA ILE A 200 -10.28 -4.58 -5.75
C ILE A 200 -11.67 -5.15 -6.06
N VAL A 201 -12.17 -6.05 -5.22
CA VAL A 201 -13.51 -6.64 -5.43
C VAL A 201 -14.61 -5.59 -5.22
N GLY A 202 -14.42 -4.65 -4.29
CA GLY A 202 -15.30 -3.52 -4.04
C GLY A 202 -15.45 -2.62 -5.27
N VAL A 203 -14.35 -2.30 -5.96
CA VAL A 203 -14.37 -1.60 -7.26
C VAL A 203 -15.14 -2.42 -8.28
N MET A 204 -14.91 -3.74 -8.38
CA MET A 204 -15.64 -4.58 -9.34
C MET A 204 -17.16 -4.55 -9.10
N LYS A 205 -17.60 -4.61 -7.84
CA LYS A 205 -19.02 -4.66 -7.46
C LYS A 205 -19.69 -3.29 -7.49
N GLY A 206 -19.05 -2.26 -6.94
CA GLY A 206 -19.63 -0.94 -6.71
C GLY A 206 -20.38 -0.83 -5.38
N ARG A 207 -20.57 0.40 -4.90
CA ARG A 207 -21.22 0.73 -3.63
C ARG A 207 -22.68 0.26 -3.58
N ARG A 208 -23.46 0.47 -4.64
CA ARG A 208 -24.86 0.05 -4.73
C ARG A 208 -25.03 -1.45 -4.51
N TRP A 209 -24.10 -2.26 -5.04
CA TRP A 209 -24.12 -3.71 -4.81
C TRP A 209 -23.86 -4.07 -3.35
N ILE A 210 -22.92 -3.36 -2.70
CA ILE A 210 -22.58 -3.55 -1.28
C ILE A 210 -23.76 -3.16 -0.38
N ASP A 211 -24.38 -2.00 -0.62
CA ASP A 211 -25.53 -1.54 0.15
C ASP A 211 -26.73 -2.51 0.01
N ALA A 212 -26.92 -3.09 -1.18
CA ALA A 212 -27.98 -4.06 -1.44
C ALA A 212 -27.82 -5.40 -0.68
N GLN A 213 -26.65 -5.68 -0.09
CA GLN A 213 -26.45 -6.88 0.72
C GLN A 213 -27.15 -6.80 2.09
N GLY A 214 -27.58 -5.61 2.52
CA GLY A 214 -28.25 -5.41 3.81
C GLY A 214 -27.32 -5.52 5.03
N TRP A 215 -26.00 -5.40 4.81
CA TRP A 215 -25.02 -5.39 5.89
C TRP A 215 -25.19 -4.15 6.78
N GLN A 216 -24.93 -4.30 8.08
CA GLN A 216 -25.00 -3.19 9.02
C GLN A 216 -23.78 -2.29 8.84
N ILE A 217 -23.92 -1.23 8.04
CA ILE A 217 -22.86 -0.26 7.77
C ILE A 217 -23.36 1.13 8.16
N LYS A 218 -22.79 1.68 9.23
CA LYS A 218 -23.06 3.06 9.64
C LYS A 218 -22.18 4.01 8.84
N ASP A 219 -22.79 4.96 8.14
CA ASP A 219 -22.07 5.96 7.35
C ASP A 219 -21.42 7.04 8.25
N LEU A 220 -20.30 6.66 8.87
CA LEU A 220 -19.51 7.48 9.76
C LEU A 220 -18.04 7.11 9.57
N TYR A 221 -17.15 8.09 9.56
CA TYR A 221 -15.71 7.90 9.53
C TYR A 221 -15.05 8.76 10.61
N ARG A 222 -14.56 8.11 11.68
CA ARG A 222 -13.96 8.81 12.82
C ARG A 222 -12.46 8.99 12.65
N ASN A 223 -12.02 10.24 12.68
CA ASN A 223 -10.61 10.54 12.81
C ASN A 223 -10.14 10.30 14.25
N THR A 224 -9.25 9.34 14.45
CA THR A 224 -8.71 8.99 15.78
C THR A 224 -7.20 9.19 15.92
N CYS A 225 -6.46 9.37 14.82
CA CYS A 225 -4.99 9.45 14.83
C CYS A 225 -4.38 10.29 13.71
N ARG A 226 -5.16 11.15 13.05
CA ARG A 226 -4.63 12.02 11.98
C ARG A 226 -4.90 13.49 12.31
N PRO A 227 -4.08 14.14 13.17
CA PRO A 227 -4.35 15.49 13.65
C PRO A 227 -4.47 16.49 12.50
N GLY A 228 -5.38 17.47 12.62
CA GLY A 228 -5.60 18.50 11.58
C GLY A 228 -6.45 18.06 10.38
N LEU A 229 -6.86 16.79 10.31
CA LEU A 229 -7.82 16.29 9.33
C LEU A 229 -9.26 16.35 9.89
N PRO A 230 -10.30 16.36 9.02
CA PRO A 230 -11.70 16.49 9.43
C PRO A 230 -12.12 15.49 10.52
N THR A 231 -12.86 15.93 11.54
CA THR A 231 -13.34 15.05 12.63
C THR A 231 -14.78 14.59 12.43
N ASP A 232 -15.51 15.21 11.51
CA ASP A 232 -16.93 15.00 11.23
C ASP A 232 -17.18 14.20 9.94
N GLU A 233 -16.26 13.30 9.57
CA GLU A 233 -16.25 12.60 8.26
C GLU A 233 -17.28 11.46 8.15
N THR A 234 -17.72 11.19 6.93
CA THR A 234 -18.53 9.99 6.60
C THR A 234 -17.83 9.18 5.53
N ILE A 235 -18.17 7.89 5.42
CA ILE A 235 -17.60 7.02 4.39
C ILE A 235 -18.01 7.56 3.01
N THR A 236 -19.27 7.99 2.88
CA THR A 236 -19.79 8.59 1.65
C THR A 236 -19.04 9.86 1.26
N ARG A 237 -18.84 10.81 2.20
CA ARG A 237 -18.13 12.05 1.89
C ARG A 237 -16.65 11.80 1.61
N TYR A 238 -16.00 10.86 2.31
CA TYR A 238 -14.65 10.42 1.95
C TYR A 238 -14.61 9.86 0.51
N GLY A 239 -15.53 8.96 0.13
CA GLY A 239 -15.60 8.46 -1.24
C GLY A 239 -15.86 9.55 -2.29
N GLN A 240 -16.62 10.60 -1.95
CA GLN A 240 -16.81 11.76 -2.83
C GLN A 240 -15.50 12.52 -3.05
N ARG A 241 -14.67 12.65 -2.01
CA ARG A 241 -13.35 13.28 -2.15
C ARG A 241 -12.45 12.53 -3.12
N LEU A 242 -12.47 11.19 -3.05
CA LEU A 242 -11.78 10.34 -4.01
C LEU A 242 -12.31 10.54 -5.43
N ALA A 243 -13.63 10.66 -5.60
CA ALA A 243 -14.23 10.94 -6.91
C ALA A 243 -13.80 12.32 -7.47
N ASP A 244 -13.69 13.34 -6.62
CA ASP A 244 -13.21 14.67 -7.03
C ASP A 244 -11.73 14.64 -7.45
N VAL A 245 -10.89 13.88 -6.73
CA VAL A 245 -9.49 13.64 -7.13
C VAL A 245 -9.44 12.85 -8.43
N ALA A 246 -10.25 11.81 -8.59
CA ALA A 246 -10.31 11.01 -9.83
C ALA A 246 -10.73 11.87 -11.04
N ARG A 247 -11.69 12.78 -10.87
CA ARG A 247 -12.05 13.78 -11.89
C ARG A 247 -10.84 14.63 -12.28
N THR A 248 -10.09 15.13 -11.30
CA THR A 248 -8.87 15.93 -11.55
C THR A 248 -7.82 15.13 -12.32
N VAL A 249 -7.62 13.86 -11.95
CA VAL A 249 -6.71 12.94 -12.65
C VAL A 249 -7.16 12.72 -14.09
N ILE A 250 -8.44 12.47 -14.34
CA ILE A 250 -8.99 12.28 -15.69
C ILE A 250 -8.70 13.52 -16.56
N LEU A 251 -9.03 14.71 -16.07
CA LEU A 251 -8.86 15.96 -16.81
C LEU A 251 -7.37 16.27 -17.08
N LYS A 252 -6.50 16.12 -16.07
CA LYS A 252 -5.05 16.35 -16.22
C LYS A 252 -4.38 15.35 -17.17
N ASN A 253 -4.99 14.19 -17.43
CA ASN A 253 -4.47 13.15 -18.33
C ASN A 253 -5.15 13.14 -19.71
N GLY A 254 -5.75 14.27 -20.13
CA GLY A 254 -6.31 14.45 -21.47
C GLY A 254 -7.68 13.80 -21.66
N GLY A 255 -8.35 13.41 -20.58
CA GLY A 255 -9.78 13.12 -20.59
C GLY A 255 -10.63 14.39 -20.49
N GLU A 256 -11.93 14.23 -20.65
CA GLU A 256 -12.90 15.33 -20.57
C GLU A 256 -14.19 14.88 -19.88
N GLU A 257 -14.90 15.85 -19.31
CA GLU A 257 -16.25 15.67 -18.81
C GLU A 257 -17.24 16.12 -19.88
N ILE A 258 -18.25 15.30 -20.14
CA ILE A 258 -19.24 15.51 -21.20
C ILE A 258 -20.67 15.43 -20.63
N ALA A 259 -21.57 16.22 -21.22
CA ALA A 259 -22.99 16.09 -20.97
C ALA A 259 -23.56 14.95 -21.84
N THR A 260 -24.49 14.18 -21.26
CA THR A 260 -25.23 13.10 -21.91
C THR A 260 -26.72 13.26 -21.63
N THR A 261 -27.56 12.50 -22.32
CA THR A 261 -29.02 12.46 -22.09
C THR A 261 -29.38 12.09 -20.66
N ASP A 262 -28.57 11.22 -20.03
CA ASP A 262 -28.84 10.62 -18.72
C ASP A 262 -28.02 11.29 -17.59
N GLY A 263 -27.36 12.42 -17.87
CA GLY A 263 -26.55 13.17 -16.90
C GLY A 263 -25.13 13.45 -17.39
N ARG A 264 -24.14 13.31 -16.51
CA ARG A 264 -22.72 13.58 -16.82
C ARG A 264 -21.97 12.28 -17.09
N ALA A 265 -20.98 12.33 -17.97
CA ALA A 265 -20.05 11.23 -18.21
C ALA A 265 -18.63 11.75 -18.40
N PHE A 266 -17.65 10.85 -18.30
CA PHE A 266 -16.26 11.11 -18.60
C PHE A 266 -15.83 10.38 -19.86
N ARG A 267 -15.15 11.07 -20.76
CA ARG A 267 -14.39 10.45 -21.86
C ARG A 267 -12.94 10.34 -21.39
N ILE A 268 -12.55 9.12 -21.01
CA ILE A 268 -11.26 8.80 -20.39
C ILE A 268 -10.35 8.21 -21.46
N ARG A 269 -9.13 8.74 -21.60
CA ARG A 269 -8.15 8.22 -22.56
C ARG A 269 -7.73 6.80 -22.17
N THR A 270 -7.86 5.86 -23.10
CA THR A 270 -7.38 4.49 -22.88
C THR A 270 -5.86 4.44 -23.08
N GLN A 271 -5.20 3.67 -22.24
CA GLN A 271 -3.77 3.40 -22.35
C GLN A 271 -3.58 1.88 -22.45
N PRO A 272 -2.66 1.39 -23.31
CA PRO A 272 -2.29 -0.02 -23.27
C PRO A 272 -1.71 -0.33 -21.89
N ALA A 273 -2.08 -1.48 -21.32
CA ALA A 273 -1.45 -1.94 -20.09
C ALA A 273 0.05 -2.07 -20.35
N ALA A 274 0.83 -1.30 -19.59
CA ALA A 274 2.28 -1.30 -19.65
C ALA A 274 2.82 -1.43 -18.24
N ASN A 275 3.96 -2.10 -18.10
CA ASN A 275 4.70 -2.08 -16.86
C ASN A 275 5.35 -0.70 -16.72
N VAL A 276 4.74 0.17 -15.91
CA VAL A 276 5.20 1.57 -15.73
C VAL A 276 6.50 1.68 -14.93
N GLU A 277 6.78 0.70 -14.07
CA GLU A 277 8.03 0.58 -13.33
C GLU A 277 8.44 -0.90 -13.30
N PRO A 278 9.31 -1.36 -14.21
CA PRO A 278 9.75 -2.74 -14.21
C PRO A 278 10.45 -3.06 -12.89
N LEU A 279 9.97 -4.10 -12.20
CA LEU A 279 10.62 -4.63 -11.00
C LEU A 279 12.03 -5.09 -11.36
N PRO A 280 13.07 -4.35 -10.94
CA PRO A 280 14.44 -4.62 -11.30
C PRO A 280 14.91 -5.91 -10.62
N ARG A 281 15.86 -6.60 -11.23
CA ARG A 281 16.55 -7.72 -10.60
C ARG A 281 18.05 -7.39 -10.47
N PRO A 282 18.61 -7.38 -9.24
CA PRO A 282 17.96 -7.62 -7.95
C PRO A 282 17.05 -6.45 -7.51
N LEU A 283 16.04 -6.75 -6.69
CA LEU A 283 15.01 -5.79 -6.23
C LEU A 283 15.60 -4.61 -5.44
N ASP A 284 16.71 -4.83 -4.75
CA ASP A 284 17.35 -3.83 -3.89
C ASP A 284 18.21 -2.81 -4.66
N ARG A 285 18.60 -3.11 -5.90
CA ARG A 285 19.42 -2.24 -6.77
C ARG A 285 20.62 -1.59 -6.05
N LEU A 286 21.28 -2.32 -5.14
CA LEU A 286 22.32 -1.75 -4.27
C LEU A 286 23.46 -1.07 -5.04
N GLY A 287 23.87 -1.64 -6.18
CA GLY A 287 24.93 -1.05 -6.99
C GLY A 287 24.55 0.29 -7.62
N GLU A 288 23.29 0.47 -8.03
CA GLU A 288 22.78 1.76 -8.55
C GLU A 288 22.71 2.79 -7.42
N LEU A 289 22.08 2.41 -6.30
CA LEU A 289 21.98 3.28 -5.13
C LEU A 289 23.37 3.69 -4.62
N ARG A 290 24.34 2.76 -4.60
CA ARG A 290 25.72 3.07 -4.20
C ARG A 290 26.37 4.08 -5.14
N ARG A 291 26.24 3.93 -6.47
CA ARG A 291 26.80 4.89 -7.44
C ARG A 291 26.20 6.28 -7.28
N GLU A 292 24.90 6.35 -7.05
CA GLU A 292 24.18 7.61 -6.85
C GLU A 292 24.55 8.28 -5.53
N TRP A 293 24.62 7.49 -4.45
CA TRP A 293 24.73 8.04 -3.09
C TRP A 293 26.14 8.20 -2.58
N LEU A 294 27.13 7.42 -3.03
CA LEU A 294 28.48 7.50 -2.48
C LEU A 294 29.08 8.92 -2.52
N PRO A 295 28.96 9.70 -3.62
CA PRO A 295 29.43 11.09 -3.64
C PRO A 295 28.69 12.00 -2.66
N ARG A 296 27.44 11.66 -2.32
CA ARG A 296 26.62 12.40 -1.33
C ARG A 296 27.02 12.03 0.10
N LEU A 297 27.37 10.77 0.37
CA LEU A 297 27.79 10.35 1.71
C LEU A 297 29.01 11.14 2.19
N GLU A 298 30.00 11.35 1.33
CA GLU A 298 31.20 12.12 1.67
C GLU A 298 30.87 13.58 2.02
N ARG A 299 29.92 14.20 1.30
CA ARG A 299 29.41 15.54 1.64
C ARG A 299 28.63 15.55 2.95
N ASP A 300 27.77 14.56 3.14
CA ASP A 300 26.92 14.43 4.32
C ASP A 300 27.76 14.19 5.59
N LEU A 301 28.88 13.47 5.51
CA LEU A 301 29.85 13.30 6.61
C LEU A 301 30.45 14.63 7.08
N ALA A 302 30.72 15.55 6.15
CA ALA A 302 31.21 16.89 6.47
C ALA A 302 30.08 17.87 6.91
N GLY A 303 28.82 17.46 6.75
CA GLY A 303 27.64 18.29 7.01
C GLY A 303 27.26 18.44 8.48
N GLY A 304 26.01 18.86 8.71
CA GLY A 304 25.44 19.00 10.05
C GLY A 304 25.05 17.66 10.68
N PRO A 305 24.56 17.65 11.93
CA PRO A 305 24.20 16.42 12.63
C PRO A 305 23.23 15.51 11.85
N THR A 306 22.18 16.08 11.24
CA THR A 306 21.22 15.32 10.42
C THR A 306 21.87 14.69 9.19
N ASP A 307 22.75 15.42 8.50
CA ASP A 307 23.45 14.91 7.33
C ASP A 307 24.39 13.76 7.73
N ARG A 308 25.15 13.94 8.81
CA ARG A 308 26.03 12.91 9.35
C ARG A 308 25.27 11.65 9.76
N ALA A 309 24.13 11.80 10.41
CA ALA A 309 23.26 10.67 10.75
C ALA A 309 22.74 9.93 9.49
N ARG A 310 22.34 10.68 8.46
CA ARG A 310 21.96 10.13 7.15
C ARG A 310 23.11 9.36 6.52
N ALA A 311 24.32 9.92 6.53
CA ALA A 311 25.52 9.28 5.99
C ALA A 311 25.80 7.95 6.67
N ALA A 312 25.77 7.90 8.01
CA ALA A 312 25.97 6.67 8.77
C ALA A 312 24.95 5.60 8.41
N TYR A 313 23.66 5.95 8.37
CA TYR A 313 22.60 5.01 8.04
C TYR A 313 22.70 4.48 6.59
N MET A 314 22.89 5.39 5.63
CA MET A 314 23.02 5.02 4.23
C MET A 314 24.27 4.16 3.98
N ALA A 315 25.38 4.45 4.65
CA ALA A 315 26.59 3.64 4.56
C ALA A 315 26.39 2.20 5.05
N LEU A 316 25.59 1.98 6.11
CA LEU A 316 25.20 0.63 6.55
C LEU A 316 24.37 -0.10 5.49
N CYS A 317 23.39 0.59 4.89
CA CYS A 317 22.53 0.04 3.85
C CYS A 317 23.32 -0.34 2.60
N LEU A 318 24.26 0.51 2.21
CA LEU A 318 25.05 0.39 0.98
C LEU A 318 26.33 -0.44 1.14
N ASP A 319 26.61 -0.95 2.34
CA ASP A 319 27.81 -1.71 2.66
C ASP A 319 29.11 -0.90 2.52
N GLU A 320 29.04 0.40 2.77
CA GLU A 320 30.15 1.35 2.63
C GLU A 320 30.71 1.82 3.97
N ALA A 321 30.09 1.42 5.09
CA ALA A 321 30.54 1.80 6.43
C ALA A 321 32.01 1.44 6.70
N PRO A 322 32.52 0.23 6.37
CA PRO A 322 33.94 -0.08 6.59
C PRO A 322 34.88 0.85 5.81
N ASN A 323 34.55 1.15 4.55
CA ASN A 323 35.36 2.01 3.70
C ASN A 323 35.40 3.45 4.23
N LEU A 324 34.25 4.00 4.62
CA LEU A 324 34.15 5.35 5.17
C LEU A 324 34.83 5.45 6.54
N SER A 325 34.67 4.44 7.40
CA SER A 325 35.35 4.41 8.70
C SER A 325 36.88 4.39 8.58
N ALA A 326 37.42 3.74 7.55
CA ALA A 326 38.86 3.66 7.32
C ALA A 326 39.43 4.94 6.71
N ARG A 327 38.69 5.59 5.80
CA ARG A 327 39.13 6.82 5.11
C ARG A 327 38.94 8.08 5.95
N ASN A 328 37.86 8.16 6.72
CA ASN A 328 37.43 9.35 7.46
C ASN A 328 37.06 9.00 8.91
N PRO A 329 38.01 8.52 9.73
CA PRO A 329 37.69 7.94 11.04
C PRO A 329 37.03 8.92 12.01
N GLN A 330 37.43 10.20 12.01
CA GLN A 330 36.88 11.22 12.90
C GLN A 330 35.46 11.63 12.50
N GLU A 331 35.27 11.91 11.20
CA GLU A 331 33.96 12.25 10.66
C GLU A 331 32.98 11.08 10.77
N TRP A 332 33.47 9.85 10.55
CA TRP A 332 32.70 8.63 10.74
C TRP A 332 32.26 8.45 12.20
N GLN A 333 33.14 8.68 13.16
CA GLN A 333 32.77 8.63 14.58
C GLN A 333 31.68 9.67 14.91
N ALA A 334 31.85 10.91 14.45
CA ALA A 334 30.85 11.96 14.61
C ALA A 334 29.51 11.61 13.94
N ALA A 335 29.54 10.87 12.82
CA ALA A 335 28.36 10.37 12.14
C ALA A 335 27.65 9.26 12.92
N CYS A 336 28.40 8.33 13.50
CA CYS A 336 27.85 7.33 14.41
C CYS A 336 27.20 7.98 15.63
N GLU A 337 27.83 9.00 16.23
CA GLU A 337 27.27 9.78 17.34
C GLU A 337 26.00 10.51 16.94
N SER A 338 25.98 11.16 15.77
CA SER A 338 24.80 11.84 15.25
C SER A 338 23.65 10.86 14.99
N PHE A 339 23.94 9.67 14.47
CA PHE A 339 22.92 8.65 14.22
C PHE A 339 22.29 8.10 15.51
N ARG A 340 23.02 8.08 16.64
CA ARG A 340 22.46 7.70 17.95
C ARG A 340 21.35 8.63 18.43
N ALA A 341 21.24 9.85 17.89
CA ALA A 341 20.12 10.76 18.14
C ALA A 341 18.80 10.33 17.49
N TYR A 342 18.79 9.22 16.73
CA TYR A 342 17.61 8.65 16.06
C TYR A 342 17.21 7.29 16.65
N PRO A 343 16.81 7.24 17.95
CA PRO A 343 16.57 5.99 18.66
C PRO A 343 15.44 5.16 18.04
N ASP A 344 14.45 5.79 17.40
CA ASP A 344 13.37 5.07 16.74
C ASP A 344 13.84 4.31 15.50
N VAL A 345 14.72 4.88 14.68
CA VAL A 345 15.29 4.18 13.52
C VAL A 345 16.12 2.99 14.00
N ILE A 346 16.96 3.21 15.01
CA ILE A 346 17.81 2.16 15.61
C ILE A 346 16.96 1.03 16.23
N LYS A 347 15.95 1.39 17.03
CA LYS A 347 15.04 0.44 17.69
C LYS A 347 14.26 -0.38 16.66
N ASN A 348 13.73 0.25 15.62
CA ASN A 348 12.98 -0.49 14.61
C ASN A 348 13.89 -1.33 13.71
N MET A 349 15.12 -0.89 13.45
CA MET A 349 16.12 -1.68 12.71
C MET A 349 16.52 -2.95 13.48
N THR A 350 16.63 -2.85 14.81
CA THR A 350 17.05 -3.98 15.65
C THR A 350 15.98 -5.03 15.88
N LYS A 351 14.70 -4.69 15.62
CA LYS A 351 13.54 -5.58 15.75
C LYS A 351 13.21 -6.41 14.49
N VAL A 352 13.80 -6.11 13.34
CA VAL A 352 13.39 -6.74 12.07
C VAL A 352 13.94 -8.16 11.97
N GLU A 353 13.09 -9.17 11.92
CA GLU A 353 13.52 -10.57 11.83
C GLU A 353 13.65 -11.08 10.37
N THR A 354 13.93 -10.18 9.43
CA THR A 354 14.21 -10.52 8.03
C THR A 354 15.72 -10.71 7.79
N PRO A 355 16.14 -11.48 6.76
CA PRO A 355 17.55 -11.60 6.38
C PRO A 355 18.22 -10.24 6.18
N ARG A 356 17.50 -9.28 5.58
CA ARG A 356 18.01 -7.90 5.39
C ARG A 356 18.19 -7.16 6.72
N GLY A 357 17.22 -7.28 7.62
CA GLY A 357 17.32 -6.74 8.98
C GLY A 357 18.52 -7.29 9.74
N GLN A 358 18.80 -8.58 9.60
CA GLN A 358 19.96 -9.23 10.19
C GLN A 358 21.27 -8.67 9.63
N VAL A 359 21.41 -8.57 8.30
CA VAL A 359 22.59 -7.99 7.64
C VAL A 359 22.87 -6.56 8.13
N LEU A 360 21.83 -5.72 8.26
CA LEU A 360 22.01 -4.34 8.76
C LEU A 360 22.49 -4.32 10.22
N ARG A 361 21.97 -5.19 11.08
CA ARG A 361 22.43 -5.31 12.47
C ARG A 361 23.88 -5.76 12.55
N ASP A 362 24.24 -6.81 11.84
CA ASP A 362 25.59 -7.38 11.86
C ASP A 362 26.62 -6.34 11.40
N ARG A 363 26.29 -5.61 10.33
CA ARG A 363 27.11 -4.49 9.86
C ARG A 363 27.24 -3.43 10.94
N ALA A 364 26.15 -2.97 11.54
CA ALA A 364 26.18 -1.95 12.58
C ALA A 364 26.96 -2.39 13.84
N GLN A 365 26.96 -3.68 14.19
CA GLN A 365 27.78 -4.23 15.27
C GLN A 365 29.27 -4.24 14.90
N SER A 366 29.61 -4.67 13.69
CA SER A 366 31.02 -4.78 13.23
C SER A 366 31.80 -3.47 13.28
N ILE A 367 31.11 -2.33 13.25
CA ILE A 367 31.68 -0.98 13.29
C ILE A 367 31.42 -0.24 14.62
N GLY A 368 30.92 -0.93 15.66
CA GLY A 368 30.69 -0.36 16.99
C GLY A 368 29.52 0.61 17.11
N LEU A 369 28.59 0.60 16.15
CA LEU A 369 27.40 1.44 16.18
C LEU A 369 26.29 0.85 17.07
N LEU A 370 26.22 -0.48 17.14
CA LEU A 370 25.39 -1.24 18.08
C LEU A 370 26.25 -2.07 19.04
N PRO A 371 25.77 -2.36 20.26
CA PRO A 371 26.46 -3.27 21.16
C PRO A 371 26.52 -4.69 20.58
N ASN A 372 27.62 -5.40 20.88
CA ASN A 372 27.72 -6.83 20.63
C ASN A 372 26.66 -7.55 21.49
N ARG A 373 25.89 -8.45 20.87
CA ARG A 373 24.85 -9.24 21.55
C ARG A 373 25.46 -10.37 22.36
#